data_AF-A0AAD8C2P2-F1
#
_entry.id   AF-A0AAD8C2P2-F1
#
_cell.length_a   1.000
_cell.length_b   1.000
_cell.length_c   1.000
_cell.angle_alpha   90.00
_cell.angle_beta   90.00
_cell.angle_gamma   90.00
#
_symmetry.space_group_name_H-M   'P 1'
#
loop_
_entity.id
_entity.type
_entity.pdbx_description
1 polymer ?
#
loop_
_entity_poly.entity_id
_entity_poly.type
_entity_poly.pdbx_seq_one_letter_code
_entity_poly.pdbx_strand_id
1 'polypeptide(L)'
;MITTSPTFKYWTLVLQLEMILLVFVASLRDGNFTLYLQTLEELAPWFFALDQQNYGRWLSMHIQDMKKLQGGSSMCYEDLMQGRFVLQKTSCPFSKMALDQAHEQNNAIIKGEGGAVGLTENPSPLRRWMIGGPEVSKVLQDLELSFEIKCSKESDQHHE
;
A
#
# COMPACT_ATOMS: atom_id res chain seq x y z
N MET A 1 -12.77 -41.89 -18.11
CA MET A 1 -12.00 -40.66 -17.81
C MET A 1 -12.87 -39.48 -18.20
N ILE A 2 -13.26 -38.63 -17.25
CA ILE A 2 -14.02 -37.41 -17.57
C ILE A 2 -13.05 -36.47 -18.27
N THR A 3 -13.26 -36.21 -19.56
CA THR A 3 -12.49 -35.23 -20.33
C THR A 3 -12.82 -33.84 -19.80
N THR A 4 -11.90 -33.24 -19.05
CA THR A 4 -12.03 -31.87 -18.58
C THR A 4 -11.93 -30.92 -19.79
N SER A 5 -12.99 -30.17 -20.05
CA SER A 5 -13.00 -29.15 -21.10
C SER A 5 -11.91 -28.10 -20.80
N PRO A 6 -10.95 -27.85 -21.71
CA PRO A 6 -9.91 -26.85 -21.50
C PRO A 6 -10.48 -25.46 -21.23
N THR A 7 -11.56 -25.11 -21.92
CA THR A 7 -12.28 -23.84 -21.72
C THR A 7 -12.89 -23.75 -20.33
N PHE A 8 -13.50 -24.83 -19.84
CA PHE A 8 -14.06 -24.86 -18.49
C PHE A 8 -12.97 -24.69 -17.44
N LYS A 9 -11.82 -25.37 -17.61
CA LYS A 9 -10.66 -25.23 -16.72
C LYS A 9 -10.12 -23.79 -16.72
N TYR A 10 -10.03 -23.16 -17.89
CA TYR A 10 -9.61 -21.76 -18.01
C TYR A 10 -10.53 -20.83 -17.21
N TRP A 11 -11.84 -20.88 -17.44
CA TRP A 11 -12.79 -20.02 -16.71
C TRP A 11 -12.81 -20.29 -15.20
N THR A 12 -12.59 -21.54 -14.80
CA THR A 12 -12.45 -21.88 -13.38
C THR A 12 -11.23 -21.20 -12.76
N LEU A 13 -10.08 -21.21 -13.45
CA LEU A 13 -8.86 -20.53 -12.99
C LEU A 13 -9.04 -19.01 -12.91
N VAL A 14 -9.71 -18.40 -13.90
CA VAL A 14 -10.03 -16.97 -13.89
C VAL A 14 -10.90 -16.63 -12.68
N LEU A 15 -11.97 -17.39 -12.43
CA LEU A 15 -12.83 -17.17 -11.27
C LEU A 15 -12.06 -17.31 -9.95
N GLN A 16 -11.16 -18.29 -9.83
CA GLN A 16 -10.31 -18.44 -8.66
C GLN A 16 -9.43 -17.21 -8.42
N LEU A 17 -8.77 -16.69 -9.46
CA LEU A 17 -7.96 -15.48 -9.37
C LEU A 17 -8.81 -14.26 -8.99
N GLU A 18 -9.98 -14.09 -9.60
CA GLU A 18 -10.90 -12.99 -9.27
C GLU A 18 -11.33 -13.03 -7.80
N MET A 19 -11.64 -14.22 -7.26
CA MET A 19 -11.98 -14.36 -5.85
C MET A 19 -10.82 -13.95 -4.95
N ILE A 20 -9.59 -14.35 -5.26
CA ILE A 20 -8.39 -13.93 -4.51
C ILE A 20 -8.22 -12.41 -4.56
N LEU A 21 -8.39 -11.79 -5.73
CA LEU A 21 -8.30 -10.33 -5.89
C LEU A 21 -9.38 -9.58 -5.08
N LEU A 22 -10.61 -10.11 -5.02
CA LEU A 22 -11.68 -9.52 -4.21
C LEU A 22 -11.37 -9.61 -2.72
N VAL A 23 -10.84 -10.74 -2.25
CA VAL A 23 -10.39 -10.90 -0.86
C VAL A 23 -9.23 -9.94 -0.55
N PHE A 24 -8.32 -9.73 -1.51
CA PHE A 24 -7.22 -8.78 -1.36
C PHE A 24 -7.76 -7.35 -1.17
N VAL A 25 -8.69 -6.93 -2.04
CA VAL A 25 -9.35 -5.62 -1.90
C VAL A 25 -10.08 -5.50 -0.57
N ALA A 26 -10.82 -6.54 -0.15
CA ALA A 26 -11.51 -6.55 1.13
C ALA A 26 -10.55 -6.39 2.31
N SER A 27 -9.41 -7.09 2.30
CA SER A 27 -8.38 -6.98 3.34
C SER A 27 -7.87 -5.55 3.51
N LEU A 28 -7.69 -4.81 2.41
CA LEU A 28 -7.28 -3.41 2.44
C LEU A 28 -8.39 -2.49 2.94
N ARG A 29 -9.63 -2.71 2.47
CA ARG A 29 -10.81 -1.90 2.80
C ARG A 29 -11.20 -2.01 4.27
N ASP A 30 -10.94 -3.16 4.89
CA ASP A 30 -11.12 -3.39 6.32
C ASP A 30 -9.86 -3.07 7.13
N GLY A 31 -8.68 -3.01 6.50
CA GLY A 31 -7.39 -2.90 7.18
C GLY A 31 -7.05 -4.14 7.99
N ASN A 32 -7.44 -5.32 7.48
CA ASN A 32 -7.17 -6.61 8.10
C ASN A 32 -5.81 -7.13 7.60
N PHE A 33 -4.77 -6.93 8.41
CA PHE A 33 -3.40 -7.29 8.04
C PHE A 33 -3.17 -8.80 7.89
N THR A 34 -3.82 -9.62 8.72
CA THR A 34 -3.72 -11.08 8.63
C THR A 34 -4.27 -11.57 7.30
N LEU A 35 -5.47 -11.11 6.92
CA LEU A 35 -6.09 -11.45 5.64
C LEU A 35 -5.29 -10.90 4.46
N TYR A 36 -4.71 -9.71 4.61
CA TYR A 36 -3.81 -9.11 3.61
C TYR A 36 -2.62 -10.03 3.33
N LEU A 37 -1.88 -10.46 4.36
CA LEU A 37 -0.73 -11.35 4.18
C LEU A 37 -1.12 -12.70 3.58
N GLN A 38 -2.19 -13.33 4.09
CA GLN A 38 -2.69 -14.60 3.54
C GLN A 38 -3.02 -14.47 2.06
N THR A 39 -3.68 -13.38 1.67
CA THR A 39 -4.05 -13.18 0.27
C THR A 39 -2.85 -12.88 -0.62
N LEU A 40 -1.83 -12.17 -0.09
CA LEU A 40 -0.59 -11.97 -0.81
C LEU A 40 0.15 -13.29 -1.08
N GLU A 41 0.12 -14.23 -0.13
CA GLU A 41 0.68 -15.58 -0.33
C GLU A 41 -0.05 -16.34 -1.43
N GLU A 42 -1.39 -16.27 -1.45
CA GLU A 42 -2.21 -16.87 -2.51
C GLU A 42 -1.99 -16.19 -3.87
N LEU A 43 -1.71 -14.88 -3.91
CA LEU A 43 -1.42 -14.13 -5.14
C LEU A 43 -0.01 -14.40 -5.69
N ALA A 44 0.97 -14.70 -4.83
CA ALA A 44 2.37 -14.79 -5.25
C ALA A 44 2.61 -15.75 -6.44
N PRO A 45 2.04 -16.98 -6.48
CA PRO A 45 2.15 -17.86 -7.64
C PRO A 45 1.57 -17.28 -8.93
N TRP A 46 0.51 -16.48 -8.84
CA TRP A 46 -0.14 -15.87 -10.02
C TRP A 46 0.74 -14.83 -10.70
N PHE A 47 1.56 -14.09 -9.95
CA PHE A 47 2.54 -13.19 -10.55
C PHE A 47 3.53 -13.93 -11.46
N PHE A 48 3.97 -15.13 -11.07
CA PHE A 48 4.82 -15.95 -11.94
C PHE A 48 4.05 -16.55 -13.11
N ALA A 49 2.80 -17.00 -12.88
CA ALA A 49 1.95 -17.55 -13.94
C ALA A 49 1.58 -16.51 -15.01
N LEU A 50 1.53 -15.23 -14.66
CA LEU A 50 1.20 -14.10 -15.54
C LEU A 50 2.44 -13.33 -16.03
N ASP A 51 3.63 -13.96 -15.94
CA ASP A 51 4.93 -13.41 -16.35
C ASP A 51 5.32 -12.06 -15.71
N GLN A 52 4.79 -11.79 -14.52
CA GLN A 52 5.11 -10.64 -13.68
C GLN A 52 6.23 -10.99 -12.68
N GLN A 53 7.33 -11.55 -13.19
CA GLN A 53 8.39 -12.17 -12.37
C GLN A 53 9.04 -11.21 -11.37
N ASN A 54 9.28 -9.96 -11.79
CA ASN A 54 9.88 -8.94 -10.92
C ASN A 54 8.97 -8.64 -9.73
N TYR A 55 7.67 -8.47 -9.97
CA TYR A 55 6.68 -8.27 -8.92
C TYR A 55 6.57 -9.50 -8.02
N GLY A 56 6.56 -10.72 -8.57
CA GLY A 56 6.51 -11.96 -7.79
C GLY A 56 7.70 -12.11 -6.83
N ARG A 57 8.92 -11.74 -7.25
CA ARG A 57 10.13 -11.77 -6.41
C ARG A 57 10.04 -10.75 -5.27
N TRP A 58 9.73 -9.50 -5.58
CA TRP A 58 9.61 -8.45 -4.56
C TRP A 58 8.45 -8.71 -3.60
N LEU A 59 7.34 -9.25 -4.09
CA LEU A 59 6.21 -9.65 -3.26
C LEU A 59 6.59 -10.75 -2.27
N SER A 60 7.34 -11.77 -2.73
CA SER A 60 7.79 -12.86 -1.88
C SER A 60 8.73 -12.36 -0.75
N MET A 61 9.64 -11.43 -1.07
CA MET A 61 10.48 -10.75 -0.08
C MET A 61 9.63 -9.95 0.92
N HIS A 62 8.69 -9.14 0.41
CA HIS A 62 7.78 -8.37 1.25
C HIS A 62 7.00 -9.24 2.24
N ILE A 63 6.40 -10.34 1.77
CA ILE A 63 5.67 -11.30 2.63
C ILE A 63 6.60 -11.83 3.72
N GLN A 64 7.82 -12.23 3.37
CA GLN A 64 8.77 -12.77 4.33
C GLN A 64 9.14 -11.73 5.40
N ASP A 65 9.40 -10.49 4.99
CA ASP A 65 9.75 -9.41 5.91
C ASP A 65 8.58 -9.09 6.85
N MET A 66 7.36 -9.00 6.31
CA MET A 66 6.16 -8.79 7.12
C MET A 66 5.92 -9.93 8.15
N LYS A 67 6.19 -11.18 7.78
CA LYS A 67 6.08 -12.32 8.70
C LYS A 67 7.16 -12.31 9.79
N LYS A 68 8.38 -11.88 9.47
CA LYS A 68 9.45 -11.76 10.48
C LYS A 68 9.12 -10.73 11.56
N LEU A 69 8.34 -9.69 11.23
CA LEU A 69 7.88 -8.69 12.21
C LEU A 69 7.05 -9.31 13.35
N GLN A 70 6.34 -10.42 13.10
CA GLN A 70 5.58 -11.13 14.13
C GLN A 70 6.47 -11.65 15.29
N GLY A 71 7.74 -11.97 15.01
CA GLY A 71 8.71 -12.42 16.01
C GLY A 71 9.67 -11.33 16.51
N GLY A 72 9.53 -10.09 16.06
CA GLY A 72 10.44 -8.96 16.31
C GLY A 72 9.81 -7.82 17.12
N SER A 73 10.13 -6.57 16.75
CA SER A 73 9.68 -5.34 17.44
C SER A 73 8.15 -5.30 17.59
N SER A 74 7.68 -5.34 18.85
CA SER A 74 6.26 -5.49 19.19
C SER A 74 5.40 -4.33 18.69
N MET A 75 5.90 -3.10 18.76
CA MET A 75 5.11 -1.90 18.48
C MET A 75 4.72 -1.76 17.00
N CYS A 76 5.63 -2.02 16.07
CA CYS A 76 5.32 -1.92 14.64
C CYS A 76 4.32 -3.00 14.21
N TYR A 77 4.49 -4.23 14.70
CA TYR A 77 3.58 -5.33 14.38
C TYR A 77 2.18 -5.08 14.97
N GLU A 78 2.09 -4.55 16.20
CA GLU A 78 0.83 -4.12 16.82
C GLU A 78 0.11 -3.06 15.99
N ASP A 79 0.84 -2.07 15.46
CA ASP A 79 0.26 -1.03 14.60
C ASP A 79 -0.28 -1.61 13.28
N LEU A 80 0.44 -2.56 12.68
CA LEU A 80 -0.04 -3.29 11.49
C LEU A 80 -1.31 -4.10 11.81
N MET A 81 -1.34 -4.81 12.94
CA MET A 81 -2.52 -5.54 13.43
C MET A 81 -3.72 -4.63 13.67
N GLN A 82 -3.50 -3.38 14.10
CA GLN A 82 -4.54 -2.36 14.24
C GLN A 82 -5.00 -1.75 12.89
N GLY A 83 -4.41 -2.19 11.78
CA GLY A 83 -4.76 -1.72 10.44
C GLY A 83 -4.09 -0.40 10.05
N ARG A 84 -3.00 0.02 10.72
CA ARG A 84 -2.29 1.28 10.43
C ARG A 84 -1.38 1.22 9.19
N PHE A 85 -1.57 0.22 8.33
CA PHE A 85 -0.89 0.10 7.03
C PHE A 85 -1.75 0.59 5.86
N VAL A 86 -3.01 0.93 6.13
CA VAL A 86 -3.95 1.51 5.17
C VAL A 86 -4.47 2.85 5.69
N LEU A 87 -4.93 3.70 4.79
CA LEU A 87 -5.44 5.03 5.10
C LEU A 87 -6.95 5.09 4.89
N GLN A 88 -7.64 5.83 5.76
CA GLN A 88 -9.06 6.08 5.66
C GLN A 88 -9.33 7.59 5.53
N LYS A 89 -9.87 8.02 4.37
CA LYS A 89 -10.17 9.44 4.12
C LYS A 89 -11.57 9.85 4.59
N THR A 90 -12.48 8.89 4.76
CA THR A 90 -13.88 9.12 5.15
C THR A 90 -14.23 8.23 6.33
N SER A 91 -15.19 8.62 7.17
CA SER A 91 -15.64 7.81 8.30
C SER A 91 -16.46 6.56 7.90
N CYS A 92 -16.73 6.36 6.61
CA CYS A 92 -17.50 5.21 6.13
C CYS A 92 -16.75 3.89 6.44
N PRO A 93 -17.44 2.85 6.96
CA PRO A 93 -16.87 1.51 7.00
C PRO A 93 -16.45 1.04 5.61
N PHE A 94 -15.47 0.15 5.52
CA PHE A 94 -14.98 -0.42 4.25
C PHE A 94 -14.46 0.64 3.24
N SER A 95 -13.98 1.79 3.72
CA SER A 95 -13.48 2.89 2.87
C SER A 95 -11.95 3.03 2.89
N LYS A 96 -11.24 2.18 3.64
CA LYS A 96 -9.79 2.22 3.72
C LYS A 96 -9.16 1.88 2.36
N MET A 97 -7.98 2.42 2.11
CA MET A 97 -7.23 2.22 0.87
C MET A 97 -5.74 2.17 1.13
N ALA A 98 -5.00 1.59 0.18
CA ALA A 98 -3.55 1.59 0.22
C ALA A 98 -3.00 3.03 0.28
N LEU A 99 -1.86 3.21 0.96
CA LEU A 99 -1.20 4.50 1.11
C LEU A 99 -0.87 5.15 -0.24
N ASP A 100 -0.36 4.36 -1.18
CA ASP A 100 -0.03 4.82 -2.53
C ASP A 100 -1.29 5.32 -3.29
N GLN A 101 -2.40 4.60 -3.19
CA GLN A 101 -3.67 5.02 -3.79
C GLN A 101 -4.18 6.34 -3.17
N ALA A 102 -4.06 6.50 -1.86
CA ALA A 102 -4.43 7.76 -1.19
C ALA A 102 -3.51 8.92 -1.63
N HIS A 103 -2.22 8.66 -1.76
CA HIS A 103 -1.24 9.61 -2.25
C HIS A 103 -1.53 10.03 -3.70
N GLU A 104 -1.85 9.09 -4.58
CA GLU A 104 -2.17 9.40 -5.98
C GLU A 104 -3.46 10.23 -6.11
N GLN A 105 -4.48 9.94 -5.29
CA GLN A 105 -5.67 10.80 -5.22
C GLN A 105 -5.35 12.24 -4.80
N ASN A 106 -4.43 12.40 -3.83
CA ASN A 106 -4.03 13.74 -3.39
C ASN A 106 -3.19 14.45 -4.46
N ASN A 107 -2.32 13.72 -5.16
CA ASN A 107 -1.55 14.27 -6.28
C ASN A 107 -2.45 14.75 -7.41
N ALA A 108 -3.52 14.01 -7.72
CA ALA A 108 -4.49 14.42 -8.74
C ALA A 108 -5.16 15.77 -8.41
N ILE A 109 -5.49 16.02 -7.14
CA ILE A 109 -6.07 17.31 -6.69
C ILE A 109 -5.10 18.47 -6.94
N ILE A 110 -3.81 18.23 -6.66
CA ILE A 110 -2.77 19.25 -6.79
C ILE A 110 -2.46 19.52 -8.27
N LYS A 111 -2.17 18.46 -9.05
CA LYS A 111 -1.73 18.54 -10.44
C LYS A 111 -2.83 18.97 -11.42
N GLY A 112 -4.09 18.61 -11.16
CA GLY A 112 -5.18 18.83 -12.11
C GLY A 112 -5.10 17.94 -13.35
N GLU A 113 -5.91 18.25 -14.36
CA GLU A 113 -5.91 17.51 -15.64
C GLU A 113 -4.58 17.68 -16.40
N GLY A 114 -4.05 16.60 -16.95
CA GLY A 114 -2.76 16.61 -17.69
C GLY A 114 -1.52 16.31 -16.83
N GLY A 115 -1.69 16.04 -15.54
CA GLY A 115 -0.60 15.60 -14.67
C GLY A 115 0.50 16.66 -14.49
N ALA A 116 1.75 16.22 -14.38
CA ALA A 116 2.89 17.13 -14.20
C ALA A 116 3.15 18.02 -15.43
N VAL A 117 2.81 17.54 -16.64
CA VAL A 117 3.01 18.29 -17.90
C VAL A 117 1.98 19.42 -18.02
N GLY A 118 0.71 19.14 -17.71
CA GLY A 118 -0.35 20.15 -17.70
C GLY A 118 -0.24 21.18 -16.56
N LEU A 119 0.59 20.90 -15.54
CA LEU A 119 0.77 21.77 -14.38
C LEU A 119 1.27 23.16 -14.77
N THR A 120 2.23 23.25 -15.68
CA THR A 120 2.82 24.55 -16.10
C THR A 120 1.99 25.27 -17.15
N GLU A 121 1.11 24.54 -17.84
CA GLU A 121 0.26 25.08 -18.90
C GLU A 121 -1.06 25.65 -18.36
N ASN A 122 -1.45 25.25 -17.14
CA ASN A 122 -2.65 25.75 -16.48
C ASN A 122 -2.29 26.61 -15.26
N PRO A 123 -2.62 27.93 -15.25
CA PRO A 123 -2.27 28.83 -14.16
C PRO A 123 -2.93 28.48 -12.82
N SER A 124 -4.07 27.78 -12.83
CA SER A 124 -4.78 27.40 -11.60
C SER A 124 -4.08 26.27 -10.81
N PRO A 125 -3.80 25.09 -11.40
CA PRO A 125 -2.93 24.08 -10.80
C PRO A 125 -1.54 24.61 -10.43
N LEU A 126 -0.92 25.44 -11.30
CA LEU A 126 0.38 26.05 -11.00
C LEU A 126 0.34 26.89 -9.73
N ARG A 127 -0.70 27.73 -9.57
CA ARG A 127 -0.88 28.53 -8.35
C ARG A 127 -1.06 27.66 -7.10
N ARG A 128 -1.84 26.57 -7.19
CA ARG A 128 -1.98 25.62 -6.06
C ARG A 128 -0.64 24.99 -5.68
N TRP A 129 0.18 24.63 -6.66
CA TRP A 129 1.52 24.11 -6.41
C TRP A 129 2.45 25.16 -5.80
N MET A 130 2.47 26.39 -6.33
CA MET A 130 3.33 27.46 -5.80
C MET A 130 3.01 27.84 -4.35
N ILE A 131 1.74 27.73 -3.94
CA ILE A 131 1.32 28.04 -2.56
C ILE A 131 1.44 26.80 -1.66
N GLY A 132 0.94 25.65 -2.11
CA GLY A 132 0.89 24.43 -1.29
C GLY A 132 2.21 23.66 -1.22
N GLY A 133 3.04 23.73 -2.27
CA GLY A 133 4.32 23.03 -2.35
C GLY A 133 5.27 23.37 -1.21
N PRO A 134 5.53 24.65 -0.91
CA PRO A 134 6.35 25.05 0.23
C PRO A 134 5.81 24.55 1.58
N GLU A 135 4.50 24.58 1.78
CA GLU A 135 3.87 24.09 3.03
C GLU A 135 4.01 22.58 3.17
N VAL A 136 3.80 21.81 2.10
CA VAL A 136 4.03 20.35 2.10
C VAL A 136 5.51 20.05 2.38
N SER A 137 6.43 20.79 1.76
CA SER A 137 7.86 20.64 2.00
C SER A 137 8.23 20.93 3.45
N LYS A 138 7.63 21.94 4.07
CA LYS A 138 7.85 22.28 5.47
C LYS A 138 7.34 21.19 6.40
N VAL A 139 6.14 20.66 6.17
CA VAL A 139 5.58 19.56 6.97
C VAL A 139 6.45 18.31 6.87
N LEU A 140 6.96 18.00 5.67
CA LEU A 140 7.89 16.88 5.50
C LEU A 140 9.19 17.10 6.26
N GLN A 141 9.76 18.31 6.21
CA GLN A 141 10.96 18.65 6.97
C GLN A 141 10.74 18.55 8.49
N ASP A 142 9.62 19.07 9.00
CA ASP A 142 9.26 18.96 10.42
C ASP A 142 9.09 17.48 10.84
N LEU A 143 8.52 16.66 9.95
CA LEU A 143 8.36 15.22 10.18
C LEU A 143 9.72 14.50 10.23
N GLU A 144 10.61 14.75 9.27
CA GLU A 144 11.96 14.18 9.24
C GLU A 144 12.74 14.52 10.52
N LEU A 145 12.72 15.79 10.92
CA LEU A 145 13.33 16.24 12.17
C LEU A 145 12.74 15.52 13.39
N SER A 146 11.43 15.29 13.41
CA SER A 146 10.78 14.57 14.51
C SER A 146 11.23 13.11 14.61
N PHE A 147 11.53 12.46 13.48
CA PHE A 147 12.06 11.09 13.45
C PHE A 147 13.53 11.03 13.90
N GLU A 148 14.37 11.97 13.45
CA GLU A 148 15.77 12.08 13.91
C GLU A 148 15.87 12.32 15.43
N ILE A 149 14.98 13.18 15.97
CA ILE A 149 14.87 13.42 17.41
C ILE A 149 14.41 12.16 18.16
N LYS A 150 13.53 11.34 17.56
CA LYS A 150 13.08 10.09 18.17
C LYS A 150 14.17 9.03 18.21
N CYS A 151 14.86 8.81 17.10
CA CYS A 151 15.96 7.85 17.03
C CYS A 151 17.14 8.21 17.95
N SER A 152 17.47 9.51 18.09
CA SER A 152 18.50 9.96 19.04
C SER A 152 18.09 9.77 20.50
N LYS A 153 16.82 9.98 20.85
CA LYS A 153 16.32 9.71 22.20
C LYS A 153 16.22 8.22 22.53
N GLU A 154 15.95 7.37 21.55
CA GLU A 154 15.95 5.91 21.72
C GLU A 154 17.38 5.36 21.89
N SER A 155 18.40 5.97 21.27
CA SER A 155 19.80 5.58 21.51
C SER A 155 20.32 5.97 22.90
N ASP A 156 19.78 7.03 23.50
CA ASP A 156 20.18 7.50 24.84
C ASP A 156 19.46 6.76 25.98
N GLN A 157 18.45 5.92 25.69
CA GLN A 157 17.64 5.20 26.70
C GLN A 157 18.09 3.75 26.97
N HIS A 158 19.17 3.29 26.35
CA HIS A 158 19.84 2.07 26.78
C HIS A 158 21.14 2.44 27.49
N HIS A 159 21.13 2.40 28.83
CA HIS A 159 22.17 1.93 29.76
C HIS A 159 21.84 2.45 31.16
N GLU A 160 21.15 1.63 31.95
CA GLU A 160 21.44 1.33 33.36
C GLU A 160 20.84 -0.04 33.72
#